data_AF-A0A1D2M3N9-F1
#
_entry.id   AF-A0A1D2M3N9-F1
#
_cell.length_a   1.000
_cell.length_b   1.000
_cell.length_c   1.000
_cell.angle_alpha   90.00
_cell.angle_beta   90.00
_cell.angle_gamma   90.00
#
_symmetry.space_group_name_H-M   'P 1'
#
loop_
_entity.id
_entity.type
_entity.pdbx_description
1 polymer ?
#
loop_
_entity_poly.entity_id
_entity_poly.type
_entity_poly.pdbx_seq_one_letter_code
_entity_poly.pdbx_strand_id
1 'polypeptide(L)'
;MFITSGKTKRADHLVMMYIVNDMRPLSTVSRLCQSPDMQIMCRKTLQIQINTYYDEIVSALSLKLKSMDYLCLTADCWSSHARAFPWSNMSLDKSGLFQRIKSASLYKI
;
A
#
# COMPACT_ATOMS: atom_id res chain seq x y z
N MET A 1 -35.01 -9.83 -6.27
CA MET A 1 -34.14 -9.28 -5.20
C MET A 1 -33.37 -10.44 -4.57
N PHE A 2 -32.08 -10.60 -4.89
CA PHE A 2 -31.27 -11.63 -4.24
C PHE A 2 -30.48 -11.00 -3.10
N ILE A 3 -30.88 -11.31 -1.87
CA ILE A 3 -30.19 -10.93 -0.64
C ILE A 3 -29.08 -11.95 -0.42
N THR A 4 -27.84 -11.59 -0.74
CA THR A 4 -26.63 -12.39 -0.47
C THR A 4 -25.67 -11.58 0.38
N SER A 5 -26.05 -11.24 1.61
CA SER A 5 -25.33 -10.22 2.41
C SER A 5 -24.08 -10.73 3.16
N GLY A 6 -23.92 -12.05 3.36
CA GLY A 6 -22.83 -12.61 4.19
C GLY A 6 -21.68 -13.31 3.42
N LYS A 7 -22.02 -14.15 2.43
CA LYS A 7 -21.02 -14.96 1.70
C LYS A 7 -20.19 -14.14 0.70
N THR A 8 -20.83 -13.16 0.06
CA THR A 8 -20.20 -12.23 -0.90
C THR A 8 -19.17 -11.35 -0.22
N LYS A 9 -19.47 -10.80 0.96
CA LYS A 9 -18.52 -9.99 1.75
C LYS A 9 -17.23 -10.72 2.11
N ARG A 10 -17.31 -12.02 2.41
CA ARG A 10 -16.12 -12.84 2.70
C ARG A 10 -15.29 -13.08 1.44
N ALA A 11 -15.93 -13.40 0.32
CA ALA A 11 -15.25 -13.56 -0.96
C ALA A 11 -14.57 -12.26 -1.39
N ASP A 12 -15.26 -11.14 -1.22
CA ASP A 12 -14.76 -9.80 -1.51
C ASP A 12 -13.50 -9.47 -0.71
N HIS A 13 -13.52 -9.69 0.60
CA HIS A 13 -12.35 -9.50 1.46
C HIS A 13 -11.17 -10.38 1.02
N LEU A 14 -11.42 -11.65 0.66
CA LEU A 14 -10.37 -12.56 0.20
C LEU A 14 -9.76 -12.11 -1.14
N VAL A 15 -10.59 -11.62 -2.07
CA VAL A 15 -10.11 -11.06 -3.35
C VAL A 15 -9.27 -9.81 -3.11
N MET A 16 -9.70 -8.93 -2.21
CA MET A 16 -8.93 -7.73 -1.85
C MET A 16 -7.57 -8.11 -1.24
N MET A 17 -7.55 -9.02 -0.26
CA MET A 17 -6.30 -9.48 0.36
C MET A 17 -5.37 -10.16 -0.63
N TYR A 18 -5.90 -11.00 -1.52
CA TYR A 18 -5.12 -11.63 -2.58
C TYR A 18 -4.46 -10.59 -3.48
N ILE A 19 -5.20 -9.56 -3.88
CA ILE A 19 -4.69 -8.50 -4.77
C ILE A 19 -3.62 -7.66 -4.09
N VAL A 20 -3.86 -7.26 -2.84
CA VAL A 20 -2.94 -6.41 -2.08
C VAL A 20 -1.66 -7.18 -1.70
N ASN A 21 -1.79 -8.41 -1.19
CA ASN A 21 -0.64 -9.18 -0.71
C ASN A 21 0.25 -9.69 -1.86
N ASP A 22 -0.35 -10.15 -2.95
CA ASP A 22 0.39 -10.69 -4.10
C ASP A 22 0.64 -9.63 -5.20
N MET A 23 0.34 -8.35 -4.93
CA MET A 23 0.51 -7.23 -5.86
C MET A 23 -0.10 -7.50 -7.25
N ARG A 24 -1.26 -8.15 -7.29
CA ARG A 24 -1.90 -8.57 -8.54
C ARG A 24 -2.56 -7.38 -9.26
N PRO A 25 -2.64 -7.40 -10.59
CA PRO A 25 -3.34 -6.36 -11.32
C PRO A 25 -4.85 -6.39 -11.02
N LEU A 26 -5.46 -5.21 -10.94
CA LEU A 26 -6.91 -5.05 -10.69
C LEU A 26 -7.79 -5.68 -11.79
N SER A 27 -7.23 -5.93 -12.98
CA SER A 27 -7.92 -6.64 -14.06
C SER A 27 -8.22 -8.11 -13.72
N THR A 28 -7.54 -8.67 -12.72
CA THR A 28 -7.80 -10.04 -12.22
C THR A 28 -9.24 -10.21 -11.73
N VAL A 29 -9.82 -9.19 -11.08
CA VAL A 29 -11.21 -9.23 -10.61
C VAL A 29 -12.19 -9.36 -11.77
N SER A 30 -11.96 -8.64 -12.86
CA SER A 30 -12.85 -8.70 -14.03
C SER A 30 -12.92 -10.10 -14.64
N ARG A 31 -11.86 -10.92 -14.50
CA ARG A 31 -11.85 -12.32 -14.93
C ARG A 31 -12.60 -13.23 -13.97
N LEU A 32 -12.52 -12.95 -12.67
CA LEU A 32 -13.22 -13.71 -11.63
C LEU A 32 -14.74 -13.45 -11.63
N CYS A 33 -15.17 -12.24 -12.03
CA CYS A 33 -16.59 -11.87 -12.13
C CYS A 33 -17.36 -12.62 -13.24
N GLN A 34 -16.67 -13.35 -14.13
CA GLN A 34 -17.30 -14.09 -15.23
C GLN A 34 -17.85 -15.45 -14.80
N SER A 35 -17.61 -15.88 -13.56
CA SER A 35 -18.19 -17.12 -13.04
C SER A 35 -19.67 -16.92 -12.69
N PRO A 36 -20.60 -17.66 -13.30
CA PRO A 36 -22.05 -17.46 -13.13
C PRO A 36 -22.55 -17.72 -11.69
N ASP A 37 -21.80 -18.48 -10.91
CA ASP A 37 -22.18 -18.85 -9.53
C ASP A 37 -21.57 -17.94 -8.46
N MET A 38 -20.71 -16.99 -8.85
CA MET A 38 -19.96 -16.18 -7.91
C MET A 38 -20.21 -14.68 -8.08
N GLN A 39 -20.97 -14.12 -7.13
CA GLN A 39 -21.19 -12.68 -7.05
C GLN A 39 -20.08 -12.04 -6.21
N ILE A 40 -19.08 -11.48 -6.88
CA ILE A 40 -18.00 -10.69 -6.26
C ILE A 40 -18.07 -9.22 -6.68
N MET A 41 -17.42 -8.37 -5.90
CA MET A 41 -17.34 -6.95 -6.16
C MET A 41 -16.75 -6.63 -7.54
N CYS A 42 -17.23 -5.55 -8.14
CA CYS A 42 -16.69 -5.07 -9.40
C CYS A 42 -15.35 -4.36 -9.19
N ARG A 43 -14.57 -4.23 -10.26
CA ARG A 43 -13.28 -3.53 -10.25
C ARG A 43 -13.33 -2.13 -9.63
N LYS A 44 -14.40 -1.35 -9.90
CA LYS A 44 -14.55 0.01 -9.35
C LYS A 44 -14.70 -0.02 -7.83
N THR A 45 -15.54 -0.93 -7.32
CA THR A 45 -15.75 -1.12 -5.88
C THR A 45 -14.46 -1.57 -5.20
N LEU A 46 -13.72 -2.50 -5.80
CA LEU A 46 -12.42 -2.91 -5.28
C LEU A 46 -11.44 -1.74 -5.20
N GLN A 47 -11.36 -0.92 -6.25
CA GLN A 47 -10.45 0.23 -6.28
C GLN A 47 -10.77 1.22 -5.15
N ILE A 48 -12.04 1.48 -4.88
CA ILE A 48 -12.47 2.33 -3.77
C ILE A 48 -12.02 1.72 -2.43
N GLN A 49 -12.26 0.42 -2.22
CA GLN A 49 -11.85 -0.26 -0.97
C GLN A 49 -10.33 -0.26 -0.77
N ILE A 50 -9.55 -0.47 -1.83
CA ILE A 50 -8.08 -0.40 -1.76
C ILE A 50 -7.63 1.02 -1.39
N ASN A 51 -8.24 2.05 -1.97
CA ASN A 51 -7.90 3.44 -1.63
C ASN A 51 -8.24 3.76 -0.16
N THR A 52 -9.41 3.35 0.32
CA THR A 52 -9.78 3.53 1.73
C THR A 52 -8.80 2.82 2.67
N TYR A 53 -8.44 1.58 2.36
CA TYR A 53 -7.48 0.82 3.15
C TYR A 53 -6.07 1.43 3.12
N TYR A 54 -5.67 1.99 1.96
CA TYR A 54 -4.44 2.75 1.84
C TYR A 54 -4.45 3.98 2.75
N ASP A 55 -5.53 4.77 2.74
CA ASP A 55 -5.65 5.97 3.56
C ASP A 55 -5.61 5.66 5.07
N GLU A 56 -6.22 4.55 5.48
CA GLU A 56 -6.15 4.04 6.86
C GLU A 56 -4.70 3.70 7.27
N ILE A 57 -3.98 2.96 6.42
CA ILE A 57 -2.58 2.60 6.67
C ILE A 57 -1.69 3.85 6.72
N VAL A 58 -1.86 4.77 5.78
CA VAL A 58 -1.08 6.02 5.74
C VAL A 58 -1.35 6.85 6.99
N SER A 59 -2.60 6.95 7.44
CA SER A 59 -2.96 7.67 8.66
C SER A 59 -2.30 7.05 9.89
N ALA A 60 -2.36 5.72 10.01
CA ALA A 60 -1.72 4.99 11.12
C ALA A 60 -0.20 5.12 11.11
N LEU A 61 0.44 5.00 9.94
CA LEU A 61 1.88 5.21 9.77
C LEU A 61 2.27 6.64 10.10
N SER A 62 1.50 7.64 9.66
CA SER A 62 1.77 9.05 9.94
C SER A 62 1.77 9.35 11.44
N LEU A 63 0.84 8.75 12.19
CA LEU A 63 0.82 8.87 13.66
C LEU A 63 2.06 8.23 14.28
N LYS A 64 2.45 7.04 13.81
CA LYS A 64 3.64 6.34 14.30
C LYS A 64 4.94 7.06 13.99
N LEU A 65 5.06 7.68 12.82
CA LEU A 65 6.23 8.46 12.43
C LEU A 65 6.36 9.74 13.25
N LYS A 66 5.24 10.40 13.57
CA LYS A 66 5.23 11.57 14.44
C LYS A 66 5.74 11.29 15.86
N SER A 67 5.63 10.05 16.33
CA SER A 67 6.12 9.66 17.66
C SER A 67 7.59 9.21 17.68
N MET A 68 8.32 9.28 16.57
CA MET A 68 9.72 8.83 16.48
C MET A 68 10.69 10.02 16.44
N ASP A 69 11.72 9.98 17.29
CA ASP A 69 12.76 11.02 17.35
C ASP A 69 13.74 10.98 16.17
N TYR A 70 13.93 9.79 15.60
CA TYR A 70 14.86 9.56 14.50
C TYR A 70 14.24 8.64 13.44
N LEU A 71 14.51 8.97 12.18
CA LEU A 71 14.07 8.20 11.02
C LEU A 71 15.21 8.10 10.00
N CYS A 72 15.39 6.92 9.42
CA CYS A 72 16.26 6.74 8.27
C CYS A 72 15.41 6.71 7.00
N LEU A 73 15.67 7.67 6.10
CA LEU A 73 15.05 7.74 4.78
C LEU A 73 16.12 7.55 3.72
N THR A 74 15.91 6.61 2.82
CA THR A 74 16.75 6.41 1.64
C THR A 74 16.00 6.92 0.42
N ALA A 75 16.62 7.80 -0.35
CA ALA A 75 16.07 8.30 -1.61
C ALA A 75 16.88 7.72 -2.77
N ASP A 76 16.20 6.94 -3.61
CA ASP A 76 16.72 6.38 -4.85
C ASP A 76 16.24 7.26 -6.01
N CYS A 77 17.17 7.78 -6.81
CA CYS A 77 16.83 8.58 -7.98
C CYS A 77 17.35 7.89 -9.24
N TRP A 78 16.46 7.54 -10.16
CA TRP A 78 16.84 7.07 -11.50
C TRP A 78 16.10 7.85 -12.59
N SER A 79 16.62 7.84 -13.80
CA SER A 79 15.98 8.44 -14.97
C SER A 79 15.89 7.45 -16.12
N SER A 80 14.84 7.57 -16.94
CA SER A 80 14.65 6.79 -18.16
C SER A 80 13.88 7.63 -19.18
N HIS A 81 14.36 7.66 -20.43
CA HIS A 81 13.71 8.33 -21.57
C HIS A 81 13.12 9.71 -21.22
N ALA A 82 13.99 10.64 -20.81
CA ALA A 82 13.64 12.02 -20.43
C ALA A 82 12.66 12.18 -19.24
N ARG A 83 12.40 11.11 -18.47
CA ARG A 83 11.66 11.16 -17.20
C ARG A 83 12.57 10.81 -16.04
N ALA A 84 12.52 11.63 -15.00
CA ALA A 84 13.12 11.33 -13.70
C ALA A 84 12.09 10.61 -12.81
N PHE A 85 12.54 9.62 -12.07
CA PHE A 85 11.76 8.81 -11.14
C PHE A 85 12.45 8.88 -9.77
N PRO A 86 12.09 9.88 -8.95
CA PRO A 86 12.48 9.88 -7.55
C PRO A 86 11.65 8.82 -6.81
N TRP A 87 12.33 7.94 -6.08
CA TRP A 87 11.75 6.92 -5.23
C TRP A 87 12.30 7.08 -3.81
N SER A 88 11.45 6.99 -2.79
CA SER A 88 11.88 7.04 -1.39
C SER A 88 11.40 5.81 -0.65
N ASN A 89 12.34 5.17 0.07
CA ASN A 89 12.09 4.05 0.95
C ASN A 89 12.39 4.47 2.39
N MET A 90 11.68 3.86 3.34
CA MET A 90 11.80 4.15 4.75
C MET A 90 12.05 2.84 5.52
N SER A 91 13.13 2.79 6.29
CA SER A 91 13.44 1.67 7.16
C SER A 91 13.23 2.07 8.62
N LEU A 92 12.52 1.22 9.36
CA LEU A 92 12.29 1.39 10.79
C LEU A 92 13.31 0.54 11.55
N ASP A 93 14.31 1.16 12.14
CA ASP A 93 15.21 0.49 13.08
C ASP A 93 14.61 0.54 14.49
N LYS A 94 14.44 -0.63 15.12
CA LYS A 94 13.92 -0.78 16.50
C LYS A 94 15.04 -0.77 17.54
N SER A 95 16.29 -0.79 17.10
CA SER A 95 17.45 -0.76 17.99
C SER A 95 17.91 0.68 18.14
N GLY A 96 17.91 1.23 19.36
CA GLY A 96 18.39 2.57 19.68
C GLY A 96 19.91 2.72 19.51
N LEU A 97 20.45 2.33 18.35
CA LEU A 97 21.86 2.11 18.07
C LEU A 97 22.42 3.06 17.01
N PHE A 98 21.76 4.19 16.77
CA PHE A 98 22.43 5.30 16.08
C PHE A 98 23.42 5.98 17.05
N GLN A 99 24.57 5.34 17.23
CA GLN A 99 25.80 6.09 17.45
C GLN A 99 25.97 7.01 16.24
N ARG A 100 25.98 8.31 16.53
CA ARG A 100 26.28 9.43 15.64
C ARG A 100 27.40 9.10 14.64
N ILE A 101 27.03 8.61 13.46
CA ILE A 101 27.92 8.67 12.29
C ILE A 101 27.92 10.14 11.86
N LYS A 102 28.85 10.91 12.44
CA LYS A 102 29.30 12.17 11.85
C LYS A 102 29.94 11.82 10.51
N SER A 103 29.16 11.82 9.42
CA SER A 103 29.60 12.06 8.05
C SER A 103 28.46 11.72 7.09
N ALA A 104 27.76 12.76 6.61
CA ALA A 104 27.28 12.92 5.23
C ALA A 104 26.13 13.94 5.22
N SER A 105 26.49 15.17 4.82
CA SER A 105 25.65 16.23 4.26
C SER A 105 24.20 16.33 4.75
N LEU A 106 24.04 17.06 5.85
CA LEU A 106 22.82 17.79 6.18
C LEU A 106 22.52 18.78 5.05
N TYR A 107 21.50 18.52 4.22
CA TYR A 107 20.85 19.61 3.49
C TYR A 107 19.90 20.32 4.45
N LYS A 108 20.25 21.56 4.78
CA LYS A 108 19.40 22.52 5.47
C LYS A 108 18.30 22.92 4.49
N ILE A 109 17.04 22.83 4.92
CA ILE A 109 15.89 23.43 4.22
C ILE A 109 16.11 24.95 4.12
#